data_AF-A0A1I7ABW9-F1
#
_entry.id   AF-A0A1I7ABW9-F1
#
_cell.length_a   1.000
_cell.length_b   1.000
_cell.length_c   1.000
_cell.angle_alpha   90.00
_cell.angle_beta   90.00
_cell.angle_gamma   90.00
#
_symmetry.space_group_name_H-M   'P 1'
#
loop_
_entity.id
_entity.type
_entity.pdbx_description
1 polymer ?
#
loop_
_entity_poly.entity_id
_entity_poly.type
_entity_poly.pdbx_seq_one_letter_code
_entity_poly.pdbx_strand_id
1 'polypeptide(L)'
;MSTTQNPNNDWKGGFEQSNKAFSYPDPDLSSLPMLGNMDNIDKLQRQQEVLWPEFSWETQKGMPDPKRCFQMFAPDISRLGYNDEGRVYSIICPQQGLWIKEIGCLNVEVTVTGQRGWANEDTREMAADMSVVGKIWFSPSATQKPLVKFLWRMFEESGLPFPFNKANAIIVNTYDPGNPNQKEFPLRKGVTQRFESPEFADHSDVAWTVANVEVEIGEINSTGNSDVDYFNQLVMKLFNLGAGNMLQSGNILTWNVWFTAPSVVDQEEWKNHAEKWRESIDADHGSPDGPGTTAKYFDGTPFHPVEELIEKVIEEIISHIVSNSVLKFD
;
A
#
# COMPACT_ATOMS: atom_id res chain seq x y z
N MET A 1 -17.16 -28.75 -10.14
CA MET A 1 -16.22 -28.49 -11.26
C MET A 1 -15.35 -27.34 -10.80
N SER A 2 -14.03 -27.39 -10.66
CA SER A 2 -12.98 -28.35 -10.98
C SER A 2 -12.11 -28.50 -9.73
N THR A 3 -11.95 -29.72 -9.22
CA THR A 3 -10.88 -30.04 -8.27
C THR A 3 -9.59 -30.15 -9.06
N THR A 4 -8.88 -29.04 -9.22
CA THR A 4 -7.48 -29.05 -9.62
C THR A 4 -6.67 -29.57 -8.43
N GLN A 5 -6.53 -30.90 -8.36
CA GLN A 5 -5.43 -31.51 -7.60
C GLN A 5 -4.13 -30.88 -8.08
N ASN A 6 -3.39 -30.26 -7.16
CA ASN A 6 -2.07 -29.68 -7.43
C ASN A 6 -1.09 -30.83 -7.74
N PRO A 7 -0.60 -31.02 -8.98
CA PRO A 7 0.05 -32.27 -9.37
C PRO A 7 1.49 -32.45 -8.86
N ASN A 8 2.13 -31.45 -8.26
CA ASN A 8 3.51 -31.54 -7.77
C ASN A 8 3.58 -31.13 -6.30
N ASN A 9 3.45 -32.10 -5.39
CA ASN A 9 3.65 -31.91 -3.96
C ASN A 9 5.16 -31.93 -3.61
N ASP A 10 5.94 -31.06 -4.26
CA ASP A 10 7.38 -30.88 -4.03
C ASP A 10 7.68 -29.97 -2.82
N TRP A 11 6.66 -29.63 -2.02
CA TRP A 11 6.82 -28.92 -0.76
C TRP A 11 7.76 -29.69 0.17
N LYS A 12 8.84 -29.03 0.60
CA LYS A 12 9.83 -29.60 1.53
C LYS A 12 9.59 -29.09 2.95
N GLY A 13 9.24 -27.80 3.07
CA GLY A 13 9.20 -27.09 4.35
C GLY A 13 10.54 -27.12 5.08
N GLY A 14 10.51 -26.81 6.38
CA GLY A 14 11.70 -26.95 7.22
C GLY A 14 12.44 -25.64 7.52
N PHE A 15 12.17 -24.56 6.78
CA PHE A 15 12.96 -23.33 6.91
C PHE A 15 12.79 -22.68 8.29
N GLU A 16 11.59 -22.68 8.84
CA GLU A 16 11.30 -22.15 10.18
C GLU A 16 12.00 -22.92 11.30
N GLN A 17 12.31 -24.21 11.12
CA GLN A 17 13.08 -24.99 12.09
C GLN A 17 14.60 -24.77 11.97
N SER A 18 15.07 -24.08 10.92
CA SER A 18 16.50 -23.80 10.75
C SER A 18 17.07 -22.91 11.87
N ASN A 19 16.22 -22.16 12.55
CA ASN A 19 16.57 -21.39 13.74
C ASN A 19 15.39 -21.34 14.73
N LYS A 20 15.64 -21.72 15.99
CA LYS A 20 14.63 -21.70 17.05
C LYS A 20 14.00 -20.31 17.26
N ALA A 21 14.73 -19.23 16.96
CA ALA A 21 14.22 -17.86 17.04
C ALA A 21 13.06 -17.58 16.07
N PHE A 22 12.88 -18.38 15.02
CA PHE A 22 11.83 -18.17 14.01
C PHE A 22 10.47 -18.70 14.43
N SER A 23 10.39 -19.41 15.55
CA SER A 23 9.16 -20.05 16.02
C SER A 23 8.18 -19.06 16.63
N TYR A 24 6.88 -19.30 16.41
CA TYR A 24 5.81 -18.66 17.17
C TYR A 24 5.92 -18.95 18.68
N PRO A 25 5.39 -18.07 19.56
CA PRO A 25 4.50 -16.94 19.28
C PRO A 25 5.17 -15.63 18.83
N ASP A 26 6.50 -15.53 18.96
CA ASP A 26 7.24 -14.28 18.71
C ASP A 26 8.45 -14.51 17.81
N PRO A 27 8.25 -14.67 16.48
CA PRO A 27 9.34 -14.90 15.53
C PRO A 27 10.30 -13.71 15.45
N ASP A 28 11.57 -13.95 15.79
CA ASP A 28 12.69 -13.03 15.57
C ASP A 28 13.46 -13.42 14.31
N LEU A 29 13.33 -12.59 13.27
CA LEU A 29 13.95 -12.80 11.97
C LEU A 29 15.24 -12.00 11.81
N SER A 30 15.75 -11.35 12.87
CA SER A 30 16.91 -10.46 12.83
C SER A 30 18.19 -11.10 12.29
N SER A 31 18.34 -12.42 12.47
CA SER A 31 19.48 -13.19 11.94
C SER A 31 19.43 -13.39 10.42
N LEU A 32 18.30 -13.10 9.77
CA LEU A 32 18.14 -13.24 8.33
C LEU A 32 18.50 -11.92 7.63
N PRO A 33 19.23 -12.00 6.49
CA PRO A 33 19.50 -10.80 5.71
C PRO A 33 18.19 -10.22 5.18
N MET A 34 18.08 -8.89 5.25
CA MET A 34 17.04 -8.14 4.54
C MET A 34 17.42 -8.09 3.06
N LEU A 35 16.65 -8.77 2.22
CA LEU A 35 16.92 -8.88 0.78
C LEU A 35 16.08 -7.87 0.01
N GLY A 36 16.62 -7.36 -1.11
CA GLY A 36 15.81 -6.57 -2.04
C GLY A 36 14.68 -7.40 -2.63
N ASN A 37 13.50 -6.79 -2.76
CA ASN A 37 12.26 -7.50 -3.06
C ASN A 37 12.20 -8.15 -4.45
N MET A 38 12.97 -7.62 -5.41
CA MET A 38 13.00 -8.08 -6.79
C MET A 38 14.30 -8.82 -7.15
N ASP A 39 15.24 -8.95 -6.19
CA ASP A 39 16.60 -9.44 -6.48
C ASP A 39 16.67 -10.96 -6.65
N ASN A 40 15.63 -11.69 -6.21
CA ASN A 40 15.64 -13.15 -6.08
C ASN A 40 14.39 -13.81 -6.67
N ILE A 41 13.81 -13.23 -7.72
CA ILE A 41 12.59 -13.77 -8.37
C ILE A 41 12.84 -15.18 -8.95
N ASP A 42 14.07 -15.45 -9.39
CA ASP A 42 14.52 -16.76 -9.89
C ASP A 42 14.48 -17.86 -8.82
N LYS A 43 14.43 -17.51 -7.53
CA LYS A 43 14.32 -18.45 -6.41
C LYS A 43 12.87 -18.76 -6.02
N LEU A 44 11.90 -18.07 -6.60
CA LEU A 44 10.50 -18.33 -6.32
C LEU A 44 10.08 -19.65 -6.94
N GLN A 45 9.47 -20.49 -6.12
CA GLN A 45 8.92 -21.79 -6.51
C GLN A 45 7.45 -21.90 -6.09
N ARG A 46 7.05 -21.16 -5.06
CA ARG A 46 5.74 -21.20 -4.43
C ARG A 46 5.23 -19.80 -4.13
N GLN A 47 3.92 -19.62 -4.23
CA GLN A 47 3.26 -18.35 -3.94
C GLN A 47 1.95 -18.55 -3.21
N GLN A 48 1.55 -17.51 -2.50
CA GLN A 48 0.19 -17.34 -2.00
C GLN A 48 -0.34 -15.99 -2.46
N GLU A 49 -1.51 -16.02 -3.10
CA GLU A 49 -2.22 -14.83 -3.52
C GLU A 49 -3.04 -14.27 -2.34
N VAL A 50 -3.26 -12.97 -2.34
CA VAL A 50 -4.12 -12.29 -1.37
C VAL A 50 -5.40 -11.86 -2.09
N LEU A 51 -6.48 -12.61 -1.90
CA LEU A 51 -7.79 -12.27 -2.50
C LEU A 51 -8.55 -11.22 -1.70
N TRP A 52 -8.34 -11.16 -0.38
CA TRP A 52 -9.01 -10.20 0.48
C TRP A 52 -7.99 -9.39 1.27
N PRO A 53 -7.38 -8.36 0.64
CA PRO A 53 -6.52 -7.44 1.36
C PRO A 53 -7.37 -6.42 2.14
N GLU A 54 -7.67 -6.71 3.40
CA GLU A 54 -8.57 -5.92 4.24
C GLU A 54 -7.80 -4.85 5.04
N PHE A 55 -7.95 -3.60 4.62
CA PHE A 55 -7.32 -2.44 5.25
C PHE A 55 -8.26 -1.73 6.21
N SER A 56 -7.68 -1.12 7.25
CA SER A 56 -8.41 -0.20 8.12
C SER A 56 -7.51 0.90 8.69
N TRP A 57 -8.11 2.07 8.92
CA TRP A 57 -7.44 3.25 9.47
C TRP A 57 -8.43 4.15 10.20
N GLU A 58 -7.91 5.03 11.07
CA GLU A 58 -8.74 6.02 11.75
C GLU A 58 -9.03 7.20 10.83
N THR A 59 -10.30 7.54 10.61
CA THR A 59 -10.67 8.71 9.80
C THR A 59 -10.64 10.02 10.58
N GLN A 60 -10.52 9.93 11.90
CA GLN A 60 -10.55 11.08 12.81
C GLN A 60 -9.40 10.96 13.83
N LYS A 61 -8.20 10.66 13.33
CA LYS A 61 -7.02 10.45 14.18
C LYS A 61 -6.80 11.63 15.14
N GLY A 62 -6.62 11.32 16.42
CA GLY A 62 -6.42 12.30 17.49
C GLY A 62 -7.70 12.77 18.18
N MET A 63 -8.88 12.35 17.73
CA MET A 63 -10.14 12.54 18.46
C MET A 63 -10.28 11.53 19.61
N PRO A 64 -11.06 11.82 20.67
CA PRO A 64 -11.22 10.93 21.82
C PRO A 64 -11.79 9.55 21.48
N ASP A 65 -12.63 9.47 20.45
CA ASP A 65 -13.23 8.23 19.93
C ASP A 65 -13.11 8.27 18.39
N PRO A 66 -11.93 7.94 17.85
CA PRO A 66 -11.68 8.07 16.43
C PRO A 66 -12.45 6.99 15.67
N LYS A 67 -13.31 7.41 14.73
CA LYS A 67 -13.96 6.46 13.81
C LYS A 67 -12.93 5.74 12.95
N ARG A 68 -13.18 4.45 12.68
CA ARG A 68 -12.35 3.60 11.81
C ARG A 68 -13.10 3.19 10.56
N CYS A 69 -12.45 3.32 9.42
CA CYS A 69 -12.93 2.77 8.16
C CYS A 69 -12.26 1.45 7.84
N PHE A 70 -12.97 0.64 7.06
CA PHE A 70 -12.56 -0.66 6.56
C PHE A 70 -12.76 -0.68 5.04
N GLN A 71 -11.77 -1.19 4.32
CA GLN A 71 -11.80 -1.30 2.87
C GLN A 71 -11.00 -2.52 2.43
N MET A 72 -11.65 -3.42 1.71
CA MET A 72 -10.94 -4.42 0.90
C MET A 72 -10.38 -3.74 -0.34
N PHE A 73 -9.06 -3.77 -0.51
CA PHE A 73 -8.41 -3.31 -1.73
C PHE A 73 -8.61 -4.34 -2.86
N ALA A 74 -8.06 -4.09 -4.05
CA ALA A 74 -8.24 -4.97 -5.20
C ALA A 74 -7.80 -6.42 -4.88
N PRO A 75 -8.66 -7.43 -5.12
CA PRO A 75 -8.28 -8.84 -5.02
C PRO A 75 -7.10 -9.20 -5.92
N ASP A 76 -6.23 -10.10 -5.45
CA ASP A 76 -5.02 -10.54 -6.14
C ASP A 76 -4.14 -9.35 -6.60
N ILE A 77 -4.01 -8.35 -5.74
CA ILE A 77 -3.00 -7.29 -5.92
C ILE A 77 -1.71 -7.59 -5.15
N SER A 78 -1.81 -8.39 -4.10
CA SER A 78 -0.72 -8.70 -3.18
C SER A 78 -0.44 -10.18 -3.18
N ARG A 79 0.84 -10.54 -3.01
CA ARG A 79 1.31 -11.93 -3.05
C ARG A 79 2.51 -12.12 -2.13
N LEU A 80 2.64 -13.33 -1.58
CA LEU A 80 3.81 -13.80 -0.86
C LEU A 80 4.51 -14.87 -1.70
N GLY A 81 5.79 -14.65 -2.03
CA GLY A 81 6.60 -15.55 -2.86
C GLY A 81 7.76 -16.17 -2.08
N TYR A 82 7.90 -17.49 -2.15
CA TYR A 82 8.89 -18.27 -1.41
C TYR A 82 9.37 -19.51 -2.19
N ASN A 83 10.40 -20.18 -1.66
CA ASN A 83 10.92 -21.44 -2.21
C ASN A 83 10.25 -22.67 -1.56
N ASP A 84 10.56 -23.88 -2.02
CA ASP A 84 9.94 -25.12 -1.52
C ASP A 84 10.27 -25.46 -0.05
N GLU A 85 11.29 -24.83 0.53
CA GLU A 85 11.63 -24.99 1.96
C GLU A 85 10.85 -24.02 2.85
N GLY A 86 10.22 -23.01 2.25
CA GLY A 86 9.46 -21.98 2.96
C GLY A 86 10.17 -20.63 3.08
N ARG A 87 11.36 -20.42 2.50
CA ARG A 87 12.06 -19.12 2.57
C ARG A 87 11.39 -18.09 1.67
N VAL A 88 10.96 -16.97 2.25
CA VAL A 88 10.44 -15.80 1.52
C VAL A 88 11.56 -15.08 0.75
N TYR A 89 11.26 -14.75 -0.50
CA TYR A 89 12.14 -14.02 -1.42
C TYR A 89 11.50 -12.79 -2.05
N SER A 90 10.17 -12.70 -2.07
CA SER A 90 9.47 -11.54 -2.62
C SER A 90 8.09 -11.38 -2.00
N ILE A 91 7.68 -10.13 -1.79
CA ILE A 91 6.37 -9.72 -1.29
C ILE A 91 5.85 -8.65 -2.24
N ILE A 92 4.64 -8.82 -2.76
CA ILE A 92 3.95 -7.78 -3.52
C ILE A 92 2.96 -7.11 -2.57
N CYS A 93 3.16 -5.81 -2.33
CA CYS A 93 2.23 -4.97 -1.58
C CYS A 93 1.16 -4.36 -2.49
N PRO A 94 0.02 -3.96 -1.93
CA PRO A 94 -1.04 -3.36 -2.72
C PRO A 94 -0.65 -1.97 -3.21
N GLN A 95 -1.32 -1.56 -4.28
CA GLN A 95 -1.31 -0.22 -4.82
C GLN A 95 -2.73 0.34 -4.77
N GLN A 96 -2.86 1.66 -4.63
CA GLN A 96 -4.15 2.31 -4.53
C GLN A 96 -4.10 3.67 -5.21
N GLY A 97 -5.25 4.24 -5.54
CA GLY A 97 -5.31 5.63 -5.98
C GLY A 97 -6.50 6.35 -5.39
N LEU A 98 -6.58 7.63 -5.74
CA LEU A 98 -7.70 8.48 -5.40
C LEU A 98 -8.08 9.30 -6.63
N TRP A 99 -9.32 9.14 -7.09
CA TRP A 99 -9.89 10.00 -8.11
C TRP A 99 -10.54 11.23 -7.50
N ILE A 100 -10.11 12.42 -7.95
CA ILE A 100 -10.67 13.70 -7.53
C ILE A 100 -11.24 14.39 -8.77
N LYS A 101 -12.52 14.73 -8.74
CA LYS A 101 -13.26 15.19 -9.91
C LYS A 101 -12.61 16.40 -10.61
N GLU A 102 -12.06 17.36 -9.88
CA GLU A 102 -11.54 18.61 -10.45
C GLU A 102 -10.06 18.51 -10.86
N ILE A 103 -9.30 17.57 -10.29
CA ILE A 103 -7.84 17.46 -10.47
C ILE A 103 -7.41 16.19 -11.23
N GLY A 104 -8.15 15.09 -11.11
CA GLY A 104 -7.82 13.79 -11.70
C GLY A 104 -7.35 12.77 -10.67
N CYS A 105 -6.55 11.80 -11.13
CA CYS A 105 -6.10 10.69 -10.31
C CYS A 105 -4.77 10.98 -9.59
N LEU A 106 -4.73 10.66 -8.30
CA LEU A 106 -3.53 10.56 -7.48
C LEU A 106 -3.19 9.09 -7.28
N ASN A 107 -2.00 8.69 -7.71
CA ASN A 107 -1.47 7.35 -7.58
C ASN A 107 -0.77 7.21 -6.24
N VAL A 108 -1.02 6.12 -5.52
CA VAL A 108 -0.35 5.73 -4.29
C VAL A 108 0.23 4.34 -4.45
N GLU A 109 1.54 4.27 -4.60
CA GLU A 109 2.26 3.00 -4.65
C GLU A 109 2.97 2.73 -3.33
N VAL A 110 2.80 1.51 -2.83
CA VAL A 110 3.61 0.98 -1.74
C VAL A 110 4.64 0.03 -2.33
N THR A 111 5.88 0.50 -2.45
CA THR A 111 6.98 -0.33 -2.97
C THR A 111 7.67 -1.04 -1.81
N VAL A 112 7.68 -2.38 -1.80
CA VAL A 112 8.54 -3.15 -0.89
C VAL A 112 10.01 -2.95 -1.29
N THR A 113 10.81 -2.44 -0.36
CA THR A 113 12.25 -2.18 -0.55
C THR A 113 13.12 -3.27 0.05
N GLY A 114 12.61 -3.98 1.06
CA GLY A 114 13.31 -5.05 1.74
C GLY A 114 12.31 -6.08 2.28
N GLN A 115 12.72 -7.34 2.26
CA GLN A 115 11.98 -8.42 2.91
C GLN A 115 12.91 -9.47 3.53
N ARG A 116 12.39 -10.17 4.52
CA ARG A 116 12.89 -11.46 5.01
C ARG A 116 11.75 -12.24 5.63
N GLY A 117 11.76 -13.56 5.57
CA GLY A 117 10.72 -14.33 6.24
C GLY A 117 10.67 -15.79 5.87
N TRP A 118 9.62 -16.43 6.34
CA TRP A 118 9.29 -17.81 6.02
C TRP A 118 7.77 -18.03 5.96
N ALA A 119 7.37 -19.08 5.25
CA ALA A 119 6.01 -19.62 5.19
C ALA A 119 6.07 -21.14 5.37
N ASN A 120 5.08 -21.73 6.03
CA ASN A 120 4.92 -23.17 6.19
C ASN A 120 3.50 -23.57 5.82
N GLU A 121 3.38 -24.40 4.78
CA GLU A 121 2.11 -24.85 4.24
C GLU A 121 1.40 -25.91 5.10
N ASP A 122 2.16 -26.74 5.82
CA ASP A 122 1.65 -27.81 6.68
C ASP A 122 0.95 -27.24 7.93
N THR A 123 1.55 -26.20 8.52
CA THR A 123 1.03 -25.54 9.74
C THR A 123 0.21 -24.29 9.42
N ARG A 124 0.22 -23.85 8.16
CA ARG A 124 -0.40 -22.61 7.66
C ARG A 124 0.08 -21.37 8.41
N GLU A 125 1.36 -21.37 8.78
CA GLU A 125 2.02 -20.29 9.49
C GLU A 125 2.98 -19.57 8.56
N MET A 126 3.19 -18.29 8.84
CA MET A 126 4.17 -17.47 8.12
C MET A 126 4.65 -16.37 9.03
N ALA A 127 5.87 -15.90 8.84
CA ALA A 127 6.36 -14.69 9.47
C ALA A 127 7.31 -13.99 8.50
N ALA A 128 7.12 -12.70 8.30
CA ALA A 128 8.03 -11.89 7.49
C ALA A 128 8.24 -10.52 8.11
N ASP A 129 9.41 -9.92 7.91
CA ASP A 129 9.59 -8.49 8.12
C ASP A 129 9.77 -7.85 6.75
N MET A 130 9.18 -6.68 6.58
CA MET A 130 9.30 -5.92 5.35
C MET A 130 9.53 -4.44 5.63
N SER A 131 10.21 -3.78 4.70
CA SER A 131 10.29 -2.33 4.64
C SER A 131 9.65 -1.86 3.34
N VAL A 132 8.93 -0.74 3.39
CA VAL A 132 8.28 -0.16 2.22
C VAL A 132 8.62 1.31 2.06
N VAL A 133 8.34 1.84 0.87
CA VAL A 133 8.30 3.26 0.60
C VAL A 133 6.98 3.58 -0.06
N GLY A 134 6.22 4.50 0.54
CA GLY A 134 5.02 5.08 -0.07
C GLY A 134 5.40 6.17 -1.06
N LYS A 135 4.85 6.11 -2.27
CA LYS A 135 5.06 7.12 -3.32
C LYS A 135 3.72 7.65 -3.80
N ILE A 136 3.59 8.98 -3.87
CA ILE A 136 2.39 9.64 -4.39
C ILE A 136 2.72 10.57 -5.55
N TRP A 137 2.02 10.42 -6.66
CA TRP A 137 2.15 11.31 -7.82
C TRP A 137 0.82 11.41 -8.56
N PHE A 138 0.68 12.43 -9.41
CA PHE A 138 -0.46 12.54 -10.30
C PHE A 138 -0.32 11.63 -11.52
N SER A 139 -1.38 10.92 -11.89
CA SER A 139 -1.41 10.08 -13.10
C SER A 139 -1.44 10.94 -14.38
N PRO A 140 -1.04 10.38 -15.53
CA PRO A 140 -1.15 11.07 -16.82
C PRO A 140 -2.57 11.61 -17.14
N SER A 141 -3.67 10.96 -16.72
CA SER A 141 -5.05 11.49 -16.90
C SER A 141 -5.30 12.81 -16.22
N ALA A 142 -4.66 13.07 -15.08
CA ALA A 142 -4.81 14.33 -14.38
C ALA A 142 -4.47 15.49 -15.35
N THR A 143 -3.45 15.28 -16.20
CA THR A 143 -3.02 16.23 -17.24
C THR A 143 -4.05 16.45 -18.35
N GLN A 144 -5.18 15.75 -18.39
CA GLN A 144 -6.13 15.88 -19.50
C GLN A 144 -7.15 17.01 -19.27
N LYS A 145 -7.42 17.41 -18.02
CA LYS A 145 -8.39 18.48 -17.71
C LYS A 145 -7.83 19.87 -17.99
N PRO A 146 -8.60 20.82 -18.55
CA PRO A 146 -8.07 22.13 -18.96
C PRO A 146 -7.39 22.93 -17.84
N LEU A 147 -8.00 22.95 -16.65
CA LEU A 147 -7.41 23.59 -15.47
C LEU A 147 -6.07 22.95 -15.15
N VAL A 148 -6.05 21.62 -15.08
CA VAL A 148 -4.88 20.85 -14.72
C VAL A 148 -3.76 20.96 -15.76
N LYS A 149 -4.08 20.97 -17.07
CA LYS A 149 -3.14 21.28 -18.16
C LYS A 149 -2.46 22.62 -18.00
N PHE A 150 -3.23 23.64 -17.64
CA PHE A 150 -2.71 24.98 -17.44
C PHE A 150 -1.76 25.01 -16.23
N LEU A 151 -2.15 24.38 -15.12
CA LEU A 151 -1.29 24.22 -13.95
C LEU A 151 -0.01 23.44 -14.29
N TRP A 152 -0.14 22.35 -15.06
CA TRP A 152 0.97 21.52 -15.53
C TRP A 152 2.00 22.31 -16.30
N ARG A 153 1.53 23.11 -17.27
CA ARG A 153 2.42 23.91 -18.11
C ARG A 153 3.25 24.88 -17.27
N MET A 154 2.64 25.59 -16.33
CA MET A 154 3.36 26.57 -15.51
C MET A 154 4.42 25.91 -14.61
N PHE A 155 4.19 24.67 -14.19
CA PHE A 155 5.16 23.94 -13.39
C PHE A 155 6.23 23.22 -14.20
N GLU A 156 5.92 22.68 -15.37
CA GLU A 156 6.95 22.15 -16.29
C GLU A 156 7.93 23.25 -16.70
N GLU A 157 7.43 24.45 -17.00
CA GLU A 157 8.25 25.63 -17.29
C GLU A 157 9.11 26.07 -16.09
N SER A 158 8.77 25.64 -14.87
CA SER A 158 9.49 25.98 -13.64
C SER A 158 10.78 25.19 -13.41
N GLY A 159 10.90 24.00 -14.00
CA GLY A 159 12.02 23.06 -13.79
C GLY A 159 12.11 22.44 -12.39
N LEU A 160 11.10 22.63 -11.53
CA LEU A 160 11.08 22.14 -10.14
C LEU A 160 10.49 20.72 -10.02
N PRO A 161 10.90 19.93 -8.99
CA PRO A 161 10.52 18.53 -8.84
C PRO A 161 9.11 18.33 -8.25
N PHE A 162 8.09 18.90 -8.88
CA PHE A 162 6.70 18.65 -8.49
C PHE A 162 6.25 17.21 -8.83
N PRO A 163 5.31 16.62 -8.06
CA PRO A 163 4.96 15.19 -8.12
C PRO A 163 4.01 14.83 -9.28
N PHE A 164 4.36 15.26 -10.49
CA PHE A 164 3.59 14.97 -11.71
C PHE A 164 3.99 13.67 -12.40
N ASN A 165 5.00 12.99 -11.86
CA ASN A 165 5.43 11.69 -12.31
C ASN A 165 6.08 10.96 -11.13
N LYS A 166 6.25 9.65 -11.30
CA LYS A 166 6.81 8.78 -10.27
C LYS A 166 8.25 9.14 -9.86
N ALA A 167 9.04 9.76 -10.74
CA ALA A 167 10.41 10.16 -10.41
C ALA A 167 10.48 11.32 -9.41
N ASN A 168 9.47 12.20 -9.43
CA ASN A 168 9.31 13.32 -8.51
C ASN A 168 8.23 13.07 -7.44
N ALA A 169 7.84 11.81 -7.22
CA ALA A 169 6.76 11.47 -6.31
C ALA A 169 7.02 11.98 -4.88
N ILE A 170 5.94 12.35 -4.20
CA ILE A 170 5.96 12.60 -2.75
C ILE A 170 6.31 11.28 -2.06
N ILE A 171 7.37 11.30 -1.25
CA ILE A 171 7.81 10.13 -0.50
C ILE A 171 7.22 10.20 0.90
N VAL A 172 6.38 9.21 1.24
CA VAL A 172 5.77 9.06 2.56
C VAL A 172 6.61 8.08 3.38
N ASN A 173 7.06 8.51 4.57
CA ASN A 173 7.74 7.60 5.48
C ASN A 173 6.76 6.64 6.15
N THR A 174 7.25 5.46 6.54
CA THR A 174 6.48 4.43 7.23
C THR A 174 7.33 3.76 8.29
N TYR A 175 6.71 3.37 9.39
CA TYR A 175 7.40 2.81 10.55
C TYR A 175 6.65 1.64 11.17
N ASP A 176 7.38 0.84 11.94
CA ASP A 176 6.79 -0.04 12.94
C ASP A 176 6.02 0.80 13.98
N PRO A 177 4.74 0.51 14.26
CA PRO A 177 3.93 1.34 15.14
C PRO A 177 4.55 1.60 16.51
N GLY A 178 4.63 2.89 16.88
CA GLY A 178 5.27 3.35 18.12
C GLY A 178 6.80 3.42 18.07
N ASN A 179 7.43 3.00 16.97
CA ASN A 179 8.88 2.95 16.77
C ASN A 179 9.30 3.77 15.54
N PRO A 180 9.28 5.12 15.59
CA PRO A 180 9.48 6.00 14.43
C PRO A 180 10.88 5.97 13.80
N ASN A 181 11.81 5.19 14.35
CA ASN A 181 13.14 4.97 13.79
C ASN A 181 13.29 3.59 13.12
N GLN A 182 12.29 2.72 13.23
CA GLN A 182 12.30 1.38 12.68
C GLN A 182 11.41 1.33 11.46
N LYS A 183 12.01 1.10 10.29
CA LYS A 183 11.30 1.10 8.99
C LYS A 183 10.85 -0.30 8.58
N GLU A 184 11.36 -1.31 9.28
CA GLU A 184 10.95 -2.70 9.15
C GLU A 184 9.78 -2.99 10.08
N PHE A 185 8.68 -3.45 9.53
CA PHE A 185 7.50 -3.85 10.30
C PHE A 185 7.11 -5.29 10.01
N PRO A 186 6.52 -5.98 11.00
CA PRO A 186 6.26 -7.41 10.91
C PRO A 186 4.93 -7.74 10.22
N LEU A 187 4.95 -8.80 9.40
CA LEU A 187 3.81 -9.63 9.01
C LEU A 187 3.78 -10.86 9.92
N ARG A 188 2.71 -11.06 10.68
CA ARG A 188 2.56 -12.20 11.62
C ARG A 188 1.20 -12.85 11.47
N LYS A 189 1.12 -14.17 11.70
CA LYS A 189 -0.10 -14.96 11.63
C LYS A 189 -1.17 -14.41 12.58
N GLY A 190 -2.40 -14.44 12.11
CA GLY A 190 -3.57 -13.97 12.84
C GLY A 190 -4.10 -12.64 12.31
N VAL A 191 -5.22 -12.20 12.89
CA VAL A 191 -5.79 -10.87 12.67
C VAL A 191 -5.27 -9.90 13.73
N THR A 192 -5.35 -8.59 13.44
CA THR A 192 -5.09 -7.56 14.45
C THR A 192 -5.89 -7.80 15.73
N GLN A 193 -5.29 -7.46 16.87
CA GLN A 193 -5.92 -7.53 18.19
C GLN A 193 -6.26 -6.14 18.75
N ARG A 194 -6.05 -5.08 17.96
CA ARG A 194 -6.21 -3.68 18.42
C ARG A 194 -7.66 -3.22 18.44
N PHE A 195 -8.48 -3.84 17.61
CA PHE A 195 -9.90 -3.56 17.47
C PHE A 195 -10.58 -4.80 16.88
N GLU A 196 -11.90 -4.82 16.99
CA GLU A 196 -12.73 -5.84 16.35
C GLU A 196 -12.89 -5.53 14.85
N SER A 197 -12.62 -6.52 14.00
CA SER A 197 -12.96 -6.44 12.58
C SER A 197 -14.44 -6.72 12.37
N PRO A 198 -15.13 -5.98 11.49
CA PRO A 198 -16.53 -6.25 11.17
C PRO A 198 -16.68 -7.55 10.38
N GLU A 199 -17.85 -8.20 10.47
CA GLU A 199 -18.16 -9.48 9.81
C GLU A 199 -17.89 -9.45 8.29
N PHE A 200 -18.15 -8.32 7.61
CA PHE A 200 -17.91 -8.21 6.17
C PHE A 200 -16.44 -8.21 5.75
N ALA A 201 -15.51 -8.06 6.71
CA ALA A 201 -14.06 -8.08 6.49
C ALA A 201 -13.41 -9.35 7.06
N ASP A 202 -14.22 -10.27 7.58
CA ASP A 202 -13.79 -11.60 8.02
C ASP A 202 -13.95 -12.59 6.86
N HIS A 203 -12.87 -13.29 6.55
CA HIS A 203 -12.81 -14.30 5.48
C HIS A 203 -12.35 -15.65 6.03
N SER A 204 -12.49 -15.89 7.33
CA SER A 204 -12.01 -17.10 8.02
C SER A 204 -12.66 -18.40 7.55
N ASP A 205 -13.85 -18.32 6.92
CA ASP A 205 -14.58 -19.46 6.36
C ASP A 205 -14.06 -19.88 4.97
N VAL A 206 -13.45 -18.96 4.22
CA VAL A 206 -13.01 -19.19 2.83
C VAL A 206 -11.49 -19.10 2.63
N ALA A 207 -10.77 -18.34 3.46
CA ALA A 207 -9.34 -18.15 3.33
C ALA A 207 -8.54 -19.36 3.83
N TRP A 208 -7.36 -19.57 3.26
CA TRP A 208 -6.46 -20.65 3.69
C TRP A 208 -5.81 -20.35 5.04
N THR A 209 -5.35 -19.10 5.19
CA THR A 209 -4.74 -18.55 6.41
C THR A 209 -4.82 -17.03 6.39
N VAL A 210 -4.50 -16.41 7.52
CA VAL A 210 -4.48 -14.96 7.69
C VAL A 210 -3.21 -14.53 8.41
N ALA A 211 -2.67 -13.39 8.01
CA ALA A 211 -1.65 -12.68 8.73
C ALA A 211 -2.02 -11.19 8.85
N ASN A 212 -1.36 -10.49 9.74
CA ASN A 212 -1.59 -9.09 10.03
C ASN A 212 -0.31 -8.29 9.82
N VAL A 213 -0.46 -7.10 9.23
CA VAL A 213 0.57 -6.06 9.13
C VAL A 213 0.00 -4.79 9.74
N GLU A 214 0.82 -4.09 10.51
CA GLU A 214 0.51 -2.75 10.98
C GLU A 214 1.64 -1.81 10.58
N VAL A 215 1.27 -0.64 10.04
CA VAL A 215 2.22 0.36 9.57
C VAL A 215 1.80 1.71 10.10
N GLU A 216 2.70 2.38 10.81
CA GLU A 216 2.50 3.78 11.19
C GLU A 216 2.96 4.70 10.07
N ILE A 217 2.10 5.63 9.68
CA ILE A 217 2.38 6.61 8.64
C ILE A 217 3.22 7.76 9.21
N GLY A 218 4.34 8.04 8.57
CA GLY A 218 5.24 9.14 8.93
C GLY A 218 4.96 10.44 8.19
N GLU A 219 5.82 11.42 8.42
CA GLU A 219 5.85 12.65 7.63
C GLU A 219 6.36 12.38 6.21
N ILE A 220 6.03 13.27 5.27
CA ILE A 220 6.59 13.24 3.92
C ILE A 220 8.01 13.81 3.90
N ASN A 221 8.86 13.30 3.01
CA ASN A 221 10.21 13.85 2.83
C ASN A 221 10.17 15.24 2.21
N SER A 222 11.02 16.14 2.71
CA SER A 222 11.32 17.41 2.05
C SER A 222 12.14 17.18 0.79
N THR A 223 11.80 17.92 -0.26
CA THR A 223 12.54 18.02 -1.52
C THR A 223 13.72 19.00 -1.43
N GLY A 224 13.81 19.77 -0.34
CA GLY A 224 14.76 20.88 -0.17
C GLY A 224 14.32 22.17 -0.86
N ASN A 225 13.15 22.21 -1.49
CA ASN A 225 12.55 23.40 -2.09
C ASN A 225 11.23 23.74 -1.38
N SER A 226 11.15 24.92 -0.76
CA SER A 226 9.99 25.32 0.06
C SER A 226 8.68 25.39 -0.70
N ASP A 227 8.71 25.75 -1.99
CA ASP A 227 7.50 25.86 -2.81
C ASP A 227 6.95 24.47 -3.16
N VAL A 228 7.84 23.56 -3.56
CA VAL A 228 7.49 22.15 -3.82
C VAL A 228 7.03 21.46 -2.54
N ASP A 229 7.69 21.71 -1.42
CA ASP A 229 7.32 21.12 -0.13
C ASP A 229 5.94 21.60 0.34
N TYR A 230 5.64 22.90 0.20
CA TYR A 230 4.31 23.41 0.49
C TYR A 230 3.24 22.81 -0.42
N PHE A 231 3.51 22.73 -1.73
CA PHE A 231 2.62 22.06 -2.67
C PHE A 231 2.38 20.59 -2.29
N ASN A 232 3.43 19.86 -1.93
CA ASN A 232 3.32 18.46 -1.50
C ASN A 232 2.45 18.32 -0.24
N GLN A 233 2.54 19.25 0.71
CA GLN A 233 1.65 19.28 1.88
C GLN A 233 0.18 19.48 1.47
N LEU A 234 -0.10 20.35 0.49
CA LEU A 234 -1.46 20.53 -0.01
C LEU A 234 -1.99 19.27 -0.72
N VAL A 235 -1.15 18.59 -1.51
CA VAL A 235 -1.52 17.32 -2.15
C VAL A 235 -1.79 16.24 -1.10
N MET A 236 -0.98 16.14 -0.06
CA MET A 236 -1.22 15.21 1.06
C MET A 236 -2.51 15.53 1.81
N LYS A 237 -2.79 16.81 2.07
CA LYS A 237 -4.03 17.27 2.71
C LYS A 237 -5.24 16.88 1.86
N LEU A 238 -5.16 17.11 0.55
CA LEU A 238 -6.19 16.75 -0.41
C LEU A 238 -6.43 15.22 -0.42
N PHE A 239 -5.38 14.42 -0.49
CA PHE A 239 -5.47 12.96 -0.43
C PHE A 239 -6.15 12.51 0.86
N ASN A 240 -5.72 13.03 2.01
CA ASN A 240 -6.27 12.67 3.30
C ASN A 240 -7.73 13.09 3.46
N LEU A 241 -8.17 14.22 2.90
CA LEU A 241 -9.59 14.55 2.90
C LEU A 241 -10.41 13.54 2.07
N GLY A 242 -9.90 13.14 0.91
CA GLY A 242 -10.58 12.18 0.02
C GLY A 242 -10.58 10.74 0.53
N ALA A 243 -9.54 10.33 1.25
CA ALA A 243 -9.36 8.96 1.74
C ALA A 243 -9.63 8.80 3.26
N GLY A 244 -10.17 9.83 3.91
CA GLY A 244 -10.46 9.79 5.35
C GLY A 244 -9.20 9.63 6.19
N ASN A 245 -8.20 10.50 6.00
CA ASN A 245 -6.96 10.58 6.78
C ASN A 245 -6.09 9.31 6.78
N MET A 246 -6.25 8.43 5.78
CA MET A 246 -5.48 7.18 5.66
C MET A 246 -3.96 7.40 5.77
N LEU A 247 -3.45 8.45 5.13
CA LEU A 247 -2.02 8.80 5.11
C LEU A 247 -1.70 10.00 6.00
N GLN A 248 -2.53 10.25 7.02
CA GLN A 248 -2.21 11.25 8.04
C GLN A 248 -1.05 10.73 8.89
N SER A 249 -0.04 11.58 9.13
CA SER A 249 1.08 11.21 10.01
C SER A 249 0.60 10.80 11.41
N GLY A 250 1.16 9.72 11.93
CA GLY A 250 0.79 9.06 13.19
C GLY A 250 -0.44 8.14 13.08
N ASN A 251 -1.11 8.06 11.93
CA ASN A 251 -2.15 7.06 11.73
C ASN A 251 -1.53 5.67 11.57
N ILE A 252 -2.25 4.64 11.99
CA ILE A 252 -1.82 3.24 11.85
C ILE A 252 -2.73 2.58 10.83
N LEU A 253 -2.16 2.27 9.68
CA LEU A 253 -2.79 1.47 8.66
C LEU A 253 -2.64 0.00 9.04
N THR A 254 -3.76 -0.65 9.34
CA THR A 254 -3.81 -2.06 9.73
C THR A 254 -4.34 -2.88 8.58
N TRP A 255 -3.64 -3.96 8.24
CA TRP A 255 -3.95 -4.85 7.13
C TRP A 255 -4.11 -6.28 7.65
N ASN A 256 -5.32 -6.82 7.55
CA ASN A 256 -5.54 -8.27 7.65
C ASN A 256 -5.42 -8.88 6.25
N VAL A 257 -4.43 -9.75 6.09
CA VAL A 257 -4.00 -10.32 4.82
C VAL A 257 -4.54 -11.74 4.72
N TRP A 258 -5.63 -11.91 3.99
CA TRP A 258 -6.28 -13.21 3.82
C TRP A 258 -5.77 -13.90 2.56
N PHE A 259 -5.04 -15.00 2.76
CA PHE A 259 -4.34 -15.70 1.69
C PHE A 259 -5.15 -16.86 1.12
N THR A 260 -4.95 -17.13 -0.16
CA THR A 260 -5.35 -18.38 -0.80
C THR A 260 -4.43 -19.53 -0.40
N ALA A 261 -4.85 -20.75 -0.75
CA ALA A 261 -3.98 -21.91 -0.65
C ALA A 261 -2.76 -21.73 -1.56
N PRO A 262 -1.57 -22.21 -1.15
CA PRO A 262 -0.37 -22.11 -1.95
C PRO A 262 -0.49 -22.72 -3.35
N SER A 263 0.18 -22.10 -4.30
CA SER A 263 0.33 -22.57 -5.68
C SER A 263 1.81 -22.54 -6.11
N VAL A 264 2.12 -23.26 -7.19
CA VAL A 264 3.46 -23.19 -7.80
C VAL A 264 3.61 -21.85 -8.51
N VAL A 265 4.80 -21.25 -8.44
CA VAL A 265 5.11 -19.99 -9.12
C VAL A 265 5.43 -20.24 -10.59
N ASP A 266 4.74 -19.50 -11.45
CA ASP A 266 5.24 -19.16 -12.77
C ASP A 266 5.99 -17.81 -12.64
N GLN A 267 7.30 -17.82 -12.84
CA GLN A 267 8.15 -16.65 -12.61
C GLN A 267 7.91 -15.54 -13.65
N GLU A 268 7.45 -15.89 -14.86
CA GLU A 268 7.08 -14.92 -15.87
C GLU A 268 5.74 -14.27 -15.51
N GLU A 269 4.76 -15.07 -15.09
CA GLU A 269 3.48 -14.55 -14.59
C GLU A 269 3.68 -13.66 -13.36
N TRP A 270 4.53 -14.04 -12.40
CA TRP A 270 4.84 -13.23 -11.23
C TRP A 270 5.39 -11.83 -11.61
N LYS A 271 6.34 -11.79 -12.56
CA LYS A 271 6.92 -10.52 -13.04
C LYS A 271 5.86 -9.67 -13.73
N ASN A 272 5.12 -10.28 -14.65
CA ASN A 272 4.05 -9.61 -15.40
C ASN A 272 2.94 -9.11 -14.47
N HIS A 273 2.64 -9.83 -13.40
CA HIS A 273 1.68 -9.43 -12.38
C HIS A 273 2.14 -8.16 -11.64
N ALA A 274 3.39 -8.16 -11.14
CA ALA A 274 3.96 -7.01 -10.45
C ALA A 274 4.04 -5.77 -11.37
N GLU A 275 4.39 -5.97 -12.65
CA GLU A 275 4.41 -4.91 -13.66
C GLU A 275 3.01 -4.41 -14.01
N LYS A 276 2.05 -5.31 -14.24
CA LYS A 276 0.66 -4.97 -14.52
C LYS A 276 0.10 -4.02 -13.47
N TRP A 277 0.28 -4.30 -12.18
CA TRP A 277 -0.25 -3.43 -11.13
C TRP A 277 0.44 -2.07 -11.11
N ARG A 278 1.78 -2.04 -11.28
CA ARG A 278 2.56 -0.80 -11.38
C ARG A 278 2.12 0.07 -12.56
N GLU A 279 1.73 -0.53 -13.68
CA GLU A 279 1.26 0.20 -14.86
C GLU A 279 -0.23 0.53 -14.79
N SER A 280 -1.05 -0.32 -14.15
CA SER A 280 -2.50 -0.12 -14.04
C SER A 280 -2.88 1.11 -13.23
N ILE A 281 -2.01 1.53 -12.32
CA ILE A 281 -2.18 2.78 -11.56
C ILE A 281 -2.05 4.00 -12.49
N ASP A 282 -1.29 3.88 -13.57
CA ASP A 282 -1.13 4.93 -14.58
C ASP A 282 -2.18 4.80 -15.71
N ALA A 283 -3.02 3.76 -15.71
CA ALA A 283 -4.09 3.56 -16.69
C ALA A 283 -5.34 4.35 -16.29
N ASP A 284 -5.44 5.54 -16.86
CA ASP A 284 -6.57 6.47 -16.79
C ASP A 284 -7.96 5.81 -16.79
N HIS A 285 -8.97 6.53 -16.25
CA HIS A 285 -10.44 6.30 -16.29
C HIS A 285 -11.11 5.71 -15.02
N GLY A 286 -10.54 5.94 -13.85
CA GLY A 286 -11.14 5.64 -12.54
C GLY A 286 -10.08 5.70 -11.45
N SER A 287 -10.46 5.58 -10.18
CA SER A 287 -9.48 5.11 -9.20
C SER A 287 -8.96 3.75 -9.70
N PRO A 288 -7.66 3.41 -9.56
CA PRO A 288 -7.14 2.07 -9.84
C PRO A 288 -7.65 1.03 -8.82
N ASP A 289 -8.86 1.25 -8.32
CA ASP A 289 -9.64 0.28 -7.59
C ASP A 289 -9.95 -0.82 -8.61
N GLY A 290 -9.24 -1.93 -8.51
CA GLY A 290 -9.73 -3.19 -9.07
C GLY A 290 -11.11 -3.55 -8.47
N PRO A 291 -11.51 -4.83 -8.44
CA PRO A 291 -12.79 -5.23 -7.85
C PRO A 291 -12.80 -5.16 -6.30
N GLY A 292 -12.16 -4.15 -5.71
CA GLY A 292 -12.19 -3.84 -4.29
C GLY A 292 -13.54 -3.27 -3.84
N THR A 293 -13.58 -2.84 -2.58
CA THR A 293 -14.80 -2.28 -1.96
C THR A 293 -14.68 -0.78 -1.75
N THR A 294 -15.83 -0.12 -1.59
CA THR A 294 -15.88 1.24 -1.02
C THR A 294 -15.55 1.19 0.46
N ALA A 295 -14.76 2.14 0.95
CA ALA A 295 -14.49 2.30 2.36
C ALA A 295 -15.79 2.53 3.16
N LYS A 296 -15.92 1.85 4.30
CA LYS A 296 -17.12 1.89 5.16
C LYS A 296 -16.75 1.77 6.63
N TYR A 297 -17.60 2.29 7.50
CA TYR A 297 -17.49 2.15 8.94
C TYR A 297 -17.90 0.75 9.40
N PHE A 298 -17.68 0.44 10.68
CA PHE A 298 -17.97 -0.86 11.28
C PHE A 298 -19.44 -1.32 11.06
N ASP A 299 -20.39 -0.37 11.09
CA ASP A 299 -21.82 -0.62 10.86
C ASP A 299 -22.20 -0.79 9.38
N GLY A 300 -21.22 -0.72 8.47
CA GLY A 300 -21.42 -0.79 7.02
C GLY A 300 -21.78 0.55 6.36
N THR A 301 -21.93 1.64 7.12
CA THR A 301 -22.16 2.97 6.56
C THR A 301 -20.98 3.38 5.69
N PRO A 302 -21.18 3.73 4.40
CA PRO A 302 -20.09 4.16 3.53
C PRO A 302 -19.39 5.42 4.05
N PHE A 303 -18.08 5.48 3.85
CA PHE A 303 -17.32 6.72 4.03
C PHE A 303 -17.59 7.65 2.85
N HIS A 304 -17.87 8.91 3.16
CA HIS A 304 -17.98 9.97 2.17
C HIS A 304 -17.10 11.14 2.58
N PRO A 305 -16.21 11.62 1.69
CA PRO A 305 -15.42 12.80 1.98
C PRO A 305 -16.31 14.05 2.06
N VAL A 306 -15.86 15.04 2.82
CA VAL A 306 -16.55 16.35 2.91
C VAL A 306 -16.14 17.18 1.69
N GLU A 307 -17.02 17.26 0.69
CA GLU A 307 -16.77 17.90 -0.61
C GLU A 307 -16.29 19.35 -0.44
N GLU A 308 -16.91 20.13 0.46
CA GLU A 308 -16.55 21.54 0.66
C GLU A 308 -15.13 21.73 1.22
N LEU A 309 -14.59 20.74 1.94
CA LEU A 309 -13.20 20.79 2.41
C LEU A 309 -12.23 20.46 1.28
N ILE A 310 -12.59 19.51 0.41
CA ILE A 310 -11.82 19.18 -0.80
C ILE A 310 -11.73 20.43 -1.67
N GLU A 311 -12.86 21.05 -2.01
CA GLU A 311 -12.92 22.24 -2.86
C GLU A 311 -12.01 23.37 -2.34
N LYS A 312 -12.00 23.64 -1.03
CA LYS A 312 -11.12 24.65 -0.42
C LYS A 312 -9.64 24.34 -0.61
N VAL A 313 -9.23 23.08 -0.51
CA VAL A 313 -7.83 22.70 -0.74
C VAL A 313 -7.47 22.82 -2.22
N ILE A 314 -8.41 22.51 -3.11
CA ILE A 314 -8.22 22.71 -4.55
C ILE A 314 -8.03 24.21 -4.87
N GLU A 315 -8.84 25.10 -4.27
CA GLU A 315 -8.67 26.55 -4.40
C GLU A 315 -7.32 27.04 -3.85
N GLU A 316 -6.85 26.46 -2.73
CA GLU A 316 -5.56 26.76 -2.13
C GLU A 316 -4.39 26.34 -3.05
N ILE A 317 -4.50 25.15 -3.65
CA ILE A 317 -3.55 24.66 -4.66
C ILE A 317 -3.52 25.60 -5.87
N ILE A 318 -4.67 25.93 -6.46
CA ILE A 318 -4.75 26.84 -7.62
C ILE A 318 -4.17 28.21 -7.27
N SER A 319 -4.51 28.74 -6.09
CA SER A 319 -4.02 30.06 -5.64
C SER A 319 -2.51 30.09 -5.48
N HIS A 320 -1.92 29.06 -4.86
CA HIS A 320 -0.48 28.91 -4.72
C HIS A 320 0.22 28.88 -6.09
N ILE A 321 -0.38 28.16 -7.05
CA ILE A 321 0.14 28.03 -8.41
C ILE A 321 0.14 29.38 -9.14
N VAL A 322 -0.98 30.10 -9.08
CA VAL A 322 -1.11 31.41 -9.73
C VAL A 322 -0.18 32.46 -9.10
N SER A 323 -0.03 32.49 -7.78
CA SER A 323 0.89 33.43 -7.14
C SER A 323 2.35 33.20 -7.53
N ASN A 324 2.74 31.93 -7.72
CA ASN A 324 4.11 31.58 -8.07
C ASN A 324 4.43 31.74 -9.57
N SER A 325 3.44 31.68 -10.46
CA SER A 325 3.65 31.97 -11.87
C SER A 325 3.81 33.45 -12.15
N VAL A 326 3.05 34.32 -11.48
CA VAL A 326 3.18 35.78 -11.61
C VAL A 326 4.59 36.25 -11.23
N LEU A 327 5.23 35.61 -10.24
CA LEU A 327 6.59 35.94 -9.79
C LEU A 327 7.71 35.53 -10.78
N LYS A 328 7.41 34.73 -11.81
CA LYS A 328 8.41 34.26 -12.80
C LYS A 328 8.32 34.95 -14.16
N PHE A 329 7.30 35.80 -14.38
CA PHE A 329 7.10 36.55 -15.62
C PHE A 329 7.35 38.06 -15.48
N ASP A 330 7.89 38.50 -14.34
CA ASP A 330 8.51 39.82 -14.12
C ASP A 330 10.04 39.72 -14.10
#